data_AF-A0A3B5Q2Q1-F1
#
_entry.id   AF-A0A3B5Q2Q1-F1
#
_cell.length_a   1.000
_cell.length_b   1.000
_cell.length_c   1.000
_cell.angle_alpha   90.00
_cell.angle_beta   90.00
_cell.angle_gamma   90.00
#
_symmetry.space_group_name_H-M   'P 1'
#
loop_
_entity.id
_entity.type
_entity.pdbx_description
1 polymer ?
#
loop_
_entity_poly.entity_id
_entity_poly.type
_entity_poly.pdbx_seq_one_letter_code
_entity_poly.pdbx_strand_id
1 'polypeptide(L)'
;MIDTVTGAQAFAVKVKGLVDLEGRCQPKITGLRLIETAQDNGLRMTTRLRELEVKDLLYLCRFFGFSSETFSLAVSLLDRFLSVMKIQPKHLSCVGLCCFYIAVKSSEDEKTVPLASDLIRISQNRFTVSDMMRMEKIIMEKLYWKVKAPTALHFLRLFHSHIQEQLDAESREILSIETLEAQLKACHCSFIFSKIKPSLLALALLCFEAQEEHDPEHMNQISEALKNLQHLLNVRDGDLVCVRELVGKCLAEYANTKCSRPNSQRLRWTISGRTARQLKHSYYKITHLPTIPESAC
;
A
#
# COMPACT_ATOMS: atom_id res chain seq x y z
N MET A 1 -11.70 -2.99 -37.28
CA MET A 1 -13.06 -2.95 -36.67
C MET A 1 -13.45 -4.26 -35.99
N ILE A 2 -12.91 -5.42 -36.37
CA ILE A 2 -13.19 -6.70 -35.67
C ILE A 2 -12.32 -6.86 -34.41
N ASP A 3 -11.06 -6.39 -34.43
CA ASP A 3 -10.12 -6.55 -33.30
C ASP A 3 -10.39 -5.65 -32.08
N THR A 4 -10.99 -4.48 -32.29
CA THR A 4 -11.34 -3.55 -31.19
C THR A 4 -12.53 -4.04 -30.38
N VAL A 5 -13.48 -4.74 -31.02
CA VAL A 5 -14.66 -5.31 -30.37
C VAL A 5 -14.28 -6.52 -29.50
N THR A 6 -13.37 -7.37 -29.98
CA THR A 6 -12.83 -8.50 -29.20
C THR A 6 -11.99 -8.04 -28.00
N GLY A 7 -11.20 -6.97 -28.15
CA GLY A 7 -10.42 -6.38 -27.05
C GLY A 7 -11.30 -5.81 -25.93
N ALA A 8 -12.31 -5.00 -26.28
CA ALA A 8 -13.24 -4.42 -25.32
C ALA A 8 -14.06 -5.50 -24.56
N GLN A 9 -14.47 -6.55 -25.26
CA GLN A 9 -15.21 -7.66 -24.65
C GLN A 9 -14.31 -8.50 -23.73
N ALA A 10 -13.04 -8.72 -24.09
CA ALA A 10 -12.07 -9.39 -23.23
C ALA A 10 -11.77 -8.59 -21.95
N PHE A 11 -11.64 -7.26 -22.07
CA PHE A 11 -11.46 -6.37 -20.93
C PHE A 11 -12.65 -6.42 -19.97
N ALA A 12 -13.88 -6.31 -20.50
CA ALA A 12 -15.11 -6.37 -19.70
C ALA A 12 -15.24 -7.69 -18.92
N VAL A 13 -14.91 -8.82 -19.55
CA VAL A 13 -14.91 -10.15 -18.90
C VAL A 13 -13.85 -10.21 -17.78
N LYS A 14 -12.64 -9.69 -18.03
CA LYS A 14 -11.56 -9.64 -17.03
C LYS A 14 -11.95 -8.79 -15.83
N VAL A 15 -12.49 -7.58 -16.05
CA VAL A 15 -12.96 -6.69 -14.98
C VAL A 15 -14.06 -7.36 -14.17
N LYS A 16 -15.05 -7.98 -14.82
CA LYS A 16 -16.15 -8.67 -14.14
C LYS A 16 -15.63 -9.80 -13.23
N GLY A 17 -14.70 -10.62 -13.72
CA GLY A 17 -14.10 -11.69 -12.92
C GLY A 17 -13.35 -11.16 -11.68
N LEU A 18 -12.67 -10.01 -11.82
CA LEU A 18 -12.00 -9.36 -10.69
C LEU A 18 -12.97 -8.77 -9.67
N VAL A 19 -14.06 -8.15 -10.12
CA VAL A 19 -15.12 -7.59 -9.25
C VAL A 19 -15.85 -8.70 -8.48
N ASP A 20 -16.09 -9.85 -9.12
CA ASP A 20 -16.69 -11.01 -8.45
C ASP A 20 -15.77 -11.56 -7.34
N LEU A 21 -14.44 -11.56 -7.59
CA LEU A 21 -13.44 -11.95 -6.59
C LEU A 21 -13.29 -10.90 -5.48
N GLU A 22 -13.36 -9.62 -5.83
CA GLU A 22 -13.30 -8.49 -4.90
C GLU A 22 -14.37 -8.64 -3.81
N GLY A 23 -15.62 -8.95 -4.18
CA GLY A 23 -16.71 -9.13 -3.22
C GLY A 23 -16.45 -10.24 -2.19
N ARG A 24 -15.66 -11.27 -2.55
CA ARG A 24 -15.31 -12.40 -1.67
C ARG A 24 -14.14 -12.10 -0.74
N CYS A 25 -13.37 -11.07 -1.05
CA CYS A 25 -12.13 -10.72 -0.38
C CYS A 25 -12.23 -9.42 0.44
N GLN A 26 -13.40 -8.79 0.50
CA GLN A 26 -13.61 -7.59 1.32
C GLN A 26 -13.43 -7.88 2.82
N PRO A 27 -12.83 -6.93 3.58
CA PRO A 27 -12.90 -6.96 5.03
C PRO A 27 -14.35 -6.98 5.54
N LYS A 28 -14.60 -7.67 6.65
CA LYS A 28 -15.93 -7.69 7.28
C LYS A 28 -16.23 -6.35 7.93
N ILE A 29 -17.23 -5.64 7.41
CA ILE A 29 -17.68 -4.33 7.92
C ILE A 29 -17.99 -4.37 9.42
N THR A 30 -18.55 -5.47 9.94
CA THR A 30 -18.84 -5.63 11.38
C THR A 30 -17.60 -5.53 12.24
N GLY A 31 -16.46 -6.07 11.79
CA GLY A 31 -15.19 -5.97 12.52
C GLY A 31 -14.57 -4.58 12.41
N LEU A 32 -14.62 -3.97 11.22
CA LEU A 32 -14.10 -2.62 11.02
C LEU A 32 -14.86 -1.57 11.86
N ARG A 33 -16.18 -1.71 12.01
CA ARG A 33 -16.99 -0.83 12.88
C ARG A 33 -16.56 -0.89 14.35
N LEU A 34 -16.09 -2.05 14.83
CA LEU A 34 -15.58 -2.18 16.20
C LEU A 34 -14.28 -1.40 16.41
N ILE A 35 -13.44 -1.29 15.37
CA ILE A 35 -12.20 -0.52 15.39
C ILE A 35 -12.52 0.98 15.29
N GLU A 36 -13.50 1.35 14.47
CA GLU A 36 -13.96 2.73 14.29
C GLU A 36 -14.59 3.33 15.56
N THR A 37 -15.34 2.52 16.31
CA THR A 37 -16.03 2.95 17.54
C THR A 37 -15.19 2.81 18.81
N ALA A 38 -13.98 2.27 18.71
CA ALA A 38 -13.12 2.05 19.86
C ALA A 38 -12.53 3.36 20.39
N GLN A 39 -12.60 3.55 21.71
CA GLN A 39 -11.92 4.64 22.40
C GLN A 39 -10.43 4.36 22.55
N ASP A 40 -9.63 5.42 22.54
CA ASP A 40 -8.18 5.37 22.67
C ASP A 40 -7.74 5.24 24.14
N ASN A 41 -8.03 4.09 24.74
CA ASN A 41 -7.67 3.76 26.12
C ASN A 41 -6.56 2.70 26.22
N GLY A 42 -5.93 2.36 25.10
CA GLY A 42 -4.86 1.36 25.01
C GLY A 42 -5.31 -0.10 25.12
N LEU A 43 -6.61 -0.38 25.34
CA LEU A 43 -7.11 -1.75 25.52
C LEU A 43 -7.60 -2.40 24.23
N ARG A 44 -7.98 -1.60 23.24
CA ARG A 44 -8.60 -2.06 21.98
C ARG A 44 -7.89 -1.47 20.78
N MET A 45 -8.00 -2.18 19.66
CA MET A 45 -7.60 -1.65 18.36
C MET A 45 -8.44 -0.43 18.00
N THR A 46 -7.78 0.63 17.56
CA THR A 46 -8.39 1.87 17.08
C THR A 46 -7.98 2.15 15.64
N THR A 47 -8.68 3.04 14.97
CA THR A 47 -8.33 3.51 13.61
C THR A 47 -6.91 4.08 13.60
N ARG A 48 -6.57 4.94 14.56
CA ARG A 48 -5.25 5.56 14.72
C ARG A 48 -4.12 4.53 14.78
N LEU A 49 -4.30 3.45 15.55
CA LEU A 49 -3.28 2.40 15.66
C LEU A 49 -3.06 1.68 14.33
N ARG A 50 -4.15 1.36 13.61
CA ARG A 50 -4.07 0.77 12.27
C ARG A 50 -3.34 1.71 11.30
N GLU A 51 -3.69 3.00 11.30
CA GLU A 51 -3.05 3.99 10.41
C GLU A 51 -1.56 4.15 10.68
N LEU A 52 -1.13 4.12 11.95
CA LEU A 52 0.28 4.12 12.32
C LEU A 52 0.99 2.85 11.80
N GLU A 53 0.41 1.68 12.01
CA GLU A 53 0.97 0.42 11.51
C GLU A 53 1.12 0.43 9.98
N VAL A 54 0.10 0.89 9.24
CA VAL A 54 0.19 0.95 7.77
C VAL A 54 1.25 1.95 7.29
N LYS A 55 1.44 3.06 8.00
CA LYS A 55 2.55 3.99 7.72
C LYS A 55 3.90 3.31 7.95
N ASP A 56 4.05 2.53 9.02
CA ASP A 56 5.26 1.75 9.29
C ASP A 56 5.54 0.71 8.19
N LEU A 57 4.49 0.01 7.72
CA LEU A 57 4.60 -0.90 6.58
C LEU A 57 5.01 -0.19 5.28
N LEU A 58 4.52 1.03 5.04
CA LEU A 58 4.93 1.84 3.89
C LEU A 58 6.41 2.22 3.96
N TYR A 59 6.92 2.58 5.14
CA TYR A 59 8.34 2.85 5.34
C TYR A 59 9.20 1.61 5.10
N LEU A 60 8.77 0.44 5.60
CA LEU A 60 9.47 -0.82 5.37
C LEU A 60 9.49 -1.18 3.87
N CYS A 61 8.35 -1.06 3.19
CA CYS A 61 8.26 -1.29 1.75
C CYS A 61 9.26 -0.44 0.97
N ARG A 62 9.38 0.85 1.32
CA ARG A 62 10.35 1.77 0.72
C ARG A 62 11.79 1.41 1.07
N PHE A 63 12.05 1.02 2.32
CA PHE A 63 13.40 0.66 2.79
C PHE A 63 13.97 -0.55 2.03
N PHE A 64 13.15 -1.58 1.80
CA PHE A 64 13.56 -2.76 1.05
C PHE A 64 13.45 -2.60 -0.47
N GLY A 65 12.85 -1.51 -0.96
CA GLY A 65 12.62 -1.30 -2.38
C GLY A 65 11.58 -2.27 -2.98
N PHE A 66 10.63 -2.76 -2.17
CA PHE A 66 9.58 -3.65 -2.65
C PHE A 66 8.52 -2.89 -3.45
N SER A 67 7.81 -3.64 -4.30
CA SER A 67 6.79 -3.12 -5.20
C SER A 67 5.57 -2.53 -4.47
N SER A 68 4.86 -1.62 -5.15
CA SER A 68 3.55 -1.12 -4.70
C SER A 68 2.52 -2.23 -4.50
N GLU A 69 2.68 -3.35 -5.23
CA GLU A 69 1.81 -4.53 -5.11
C GLU A 69 1.98 -5.21 -3.77
N THR A 70 3.23 -5.38 -3.32
CA THR A 70 3.56 -5.91 -1.99
C THR A 70 2.93 -5.07 -0.88
N PHE A 71 3.05 -3.73 -0.96
CA PHE A 71 2.41 -2.86 0.02
C PHE A 71 0.88 -2.98 0.02
N SER A 72 0.26 -2.91 -1.16
CA SER A 72 -1.21 -2.96 -1.29
C SER A 72 -1.76 -4.31 -0.81
N LEU A 73 -1.04 -5.40 -1.08
CA LEU A 73 -1.38 -6.73 -0.61
C LEU A 73 -1.23 -6.85 0.90
N ALA A 74 -0.15 -6.32 1.49
CA ALA A 74 0.06 -6.30 2.94
C ALA A 74 -1.08 -5.57 3.67
N VAL A 75 -1.49 -4.40 3.16
CA VAL A 75 -2.61 -3.63 3.71
C VAL A 75 -3.93 -4.39 3.60
N SER A 76 -4.19 -5.02 2.44
CA SER A 76 -5.38 -5.86 2.24
C SER A 76 -5.44 -7.03 3.23
N LEU A 77 -4.32 -7.73 3.44
CA LEU A 77 -4.22 -8.82 4.42
C LEU A 77 -4.47 -8.31 5.83
N LEU A 78 -3.85 -7.18 6.20
CA LEU A 78 -4.03 -6.56 7.51
C LEU A 78 -5.50 -6.22 7.77
N ASP A 79 -6.14 -5.46 6.88
CA ASP A 79 -7.54 -5.02 7.07
C ASP A 79 -8.51 -6.21 7.13
N ARG A 80 -8.33 -7.20 6.25
CA ARG A 80 -9.13 -8.43 6.27
C ARG A 80 -8.94 -9.19 7.57
N PHE A 81 -7.72 -9.31 8.08
CA PHE A 81 -7.45 -10.00 9.33
C PHE A 81 -8.01 -9.24 10.55
N LEU A 82 -7.78 -7.93 10.62
CA LEU A 82 -8.33 -7.05 11.67
C LEU A 82 -9.87 -7.09 11.69
N SER A 83 -10.51 -7.29 10.54
CA SER A 83 -11.97 -7.37 10.44
C SER A 83 -12.58 -8.67 10.98
N VAL A 84 -11.78 -9.73 11.15
CA VAL A 84 -12.26 -11.04 11.62
C VAL A 84 -11.67 -11.45 12.97
N MET A 85 -10.61 -10.80 13.41
CA MET A 85 -9.91 -11.10 14.67
C MET A 85 -9.88 -9.90 15.61
N LYS A 86 -10.27 -10.14 16.86
CA LYS A 86 -10.10 -9.17 17.95
C LYS A 86 -8.65 -9.23 18.44
N ILE A 87 -7.87 -8.22 18.13
CA ILE A 87 -6.45 -8.15 18.47
C ILE A 87 -6.25 -7.10 19.56
N GLN A 88 -5.30 -7.35 20.46
CA GLN A 88 -4.85 -6.34 21.41
C GLN A 88 -3.77 -5.47 20.76
N PRO A 89 -3.73 -4.15 21.02
CA PRO A 89 -2.72 -3.25 20.43
C PRO A 89 -1.28 -3.75 20.50
N LYS A 90 -0.89 -4.41 21.60
CA LYS A 90 0.45 -4.97 21.81
C LYS A 90 0.89 -6.03 20.78
N HIS A 91 -0.06 -6.63 20.06
CA HIS A 91 0.21 -7.64 19.04
C HIS A 91 0.14 -7.08 17.61
N LEU A 92 -0.28 -5.81 17.46
CA LEU A 92 -0.51 -5.21 16.15
C LEU A 92 0.74 -5.24 15.28
N SER A 93 1.90 -4.87 15.84
CA SER A 93 3.13 -4.83 15.05
C SER A 93 3.62 -6.20 14.59
N CYS A 94 3.33 -7.26 15.37
CA CYS A 94 3.57 -8.64 14.94
C CYS A 94 2.62 -9.03 13.81
N VAL A 95 1.33 -8.70 13.93
CA VAL A 95 0.33 -8.94 12.88
C VAL A 95 0.68 -8.20 11.59
N GLY A 96 0.98 -6.91 11.67
CA GLY A 96 1.32 -6.07 10.52
C GLY A 96 2.57 -6.57 9.81
N LEU A 97 3.65 -6.86 10.54
CA LEU A 97 4.88 -7.40 9.95
C LEU A 97 4.67 -8.79 9.33
N CYS A 98 3.82 -9.63 9.92
CA CYS A 98 3.47 -10.93 9.32
C CYS A 98 2.67 -10.77 8.03
N CYS A 99 1.65 -9.89 8.00
CA CYS A 99 0.91 -9.58 6.77
C CYS A 99 1.84 -9.06 5.68
N PHE A 100 2.79 -8.20 6.04
CA PHE A 100 3.82 -7.71 5.12
C PHE A 100 4.73 -8.83 4.62
N TYR A 101 5.17 -9.74 5.48
CA TYR A 101 6.00 -10.86 5.07
C TYR A 101 5.29 -11.86 4.17
N ILE A 102 4.01 -12.15 4.45
CA ILE A 102 3.16 -12.96 3.56
C ILE A 102 3.04 -12.29 2.19
N ALA A 103 2.85 -10.96 2.15
CA ALA A 103 2.79 -10.22 0.90
C ALA A 103 4.12 -10.32 0.13
N VAL A 104 5.25 -10.03 0.78
CA VAL A 104 6.60 -10.13 0.19
C VAL A 104 6.82 -11.52 -0.43
N LYS A 105 6.53 -12.60 0.30
CA LYS A 105 6.64 -13.97 -0.21
C LYS A 105 5.72 -14.30 -1.39
N SER A 106 4.65 -13.52 -1.58
CA SER A 106 3.64 -13.78 -2.62
C SER A 106 3.86 -12.96 -3.90
N SER A 107 4.50 -11.79 -3.83
CA SER A 107 4.62 -10.85 -4.94
C SER A 107 6.07 -10.53 -5.34
N GLU A 108 7.05 -10.76 -4.48
CA GLU A 108 8.47 -10.50 -4.78
C GLU A 108 9.20 -11.78 -5.18
N ASP A 109 10.32 -11.62 -5.89
CA ASP A 109 11.20 -12.75 -6.25
C ASP A 109 11.77 -13.44 -5.01
N GLU A 110 11.86 -14.77 -5.04
CA GLU A 110 12.35 -15.57 -3.90
C GLU A 110 13.74 -15.11 -3.39
N LYS A 111 14.57 -14.58 -4.29
CA LYS A 111 15.92 -14.07 -3.98
C LYS A 111 15.92 -12.75 -3.21
N THR A 112 14.84 -11.96 -3.29
CA THR A 112 14.72 -10.66 -2.62
C THR A 112 14.00 -10.76 -1.29
N VAL A 113 13.35 -11.90 -1.01
CA VAL A 113 12.67 -12.17 0.27
C VAL A 113 13.70 -12.20 1.41
N PRO A 114 13.60 -11.29 2.40
CA PRO A 114 14.55 -11.24 3.50
C PRO A 114 14.28 -12.37 4.50
N LEU A 115 15.30 -12.71 5.29
CA LEU A 115 15.12 -13.60 6.43
C LEU A 115 14.17 -12.95 7.44
N ALA A 116 13.29 -13.76 8.05
CA ALA A 116 12.39 -13.28 9.10
C ALA A 116 13.12 -12.57 10.25
N SER A 117 14.32 -13.05 10.61
CA SER A 117 15.17 -12.41 11.62
C SER A 117 15.62 -11.00 11.23
N ASP A 118 15.94 -10.79 9.95
CA ASP A 118 16.37 -9.48 9.45
C ASP A 118 15.19 -8.51 9.38
N LEU A 119 14.02 -8.99 8.93
CA LEU A 119 12.81 -8.21 8.89
C LEU A 119 12.38 -7.71 10.27
N ILE A 120 12.41 -8.58 11.29
CA ILE A 120 12.13 -8.22 12.69
C ILE A 120 13.16 -7.20 13.20
N ARG A 121 14.46 -7.43 12.92
CA ARG A 121 15.53 -6.54 13.35
C ARG A 121 15.42 -5.14 12.73
N ILE A 122 15.15 -5.06 11.43
CA ILE A 122 15.07 -3.80 10.67
C ILE A 122 13.81 -3.01 11.06
N SER A 123 12.68 -3.70 11.27
CA SER A 123 11.45 -3.08 11.76
C SER A 123 11.49 -2.70 13.24
N GLN A 124 12.59 -3.00 13.96
CA GLN A 124 12.78 -2.70 15.39
C GLN A 124 11.68 -3.28 16.30
N ASN A 125 11.05 -4.35 15.83
CA ASN A 125 9.98 -5.03 16.52
C ASN A 125 10.50 -5.95 17.63
N ARG A 126 9.73 -6.07 18.72
CA ARG A 126 10.11 -6.82 19.92
C ARG A 126 9.36 -8.15 20.04
N PHE A 127 9.54 -9.03 19.06
CA PHE A 127 9.04 -10.41 19.10
C PHE A 127 10.03 -11.37 18.42
N THR A 128 9.87 -12.66 18.66
CA THR A 128 10.78 -13.68 18.12
C THR A 128 10.35 -14.14 16.74
N VAL A 129 11.27 -14.79 16.00
CA VAL A 129 10.92 -15.48 14.74
C VAL A 129 9.83 -16.53 14.97
N SER A 130 9.86 -17.23 16.12
CA SER A 130 8.82 -18.20 16.48
C SER A 130 7.44 -17.56 16.59
N ASP A 131 7.35 -16.36 17.18
CA ASP A 131 6.09 -15.61 17.26
C ASP A 131 5.59 -15.19 15.89
N MET A 132 6.50 -14.75 15.02
CA MET A 132 6.18 -14.37 13.64
C MET A 132 5.65 -15.56 12.84
N MET A 133 6.30 -16.72 12.91
CA MET A 133 5.85 -17.95 12.21
C MET A 133 4.50 -18.45 12.73
N ARG A 134 4.27 -18.34 14.05
CA ARG A 134 2.99 -18.68 14.65
C ARG A 134 1.89 -17.72 14.17
N MET A 135 2.17 -16.42 14.15
CA MET A 135 1.21 -15.41 13.71
C MET A 135 0.90 -15.52 12.21
N GLU A 136 1.91 -15.78 11.38
CA GLU A 136 1.73 -16.09 9.96
C GLU A 136 0.74 -17.24 9.75
N LYS A 137 0.94 -18.36 10.46
CA LYS A 137 0.01 -19.50 10.39
C LYS A 137 -1.42 -19.09 10.78
N ILE A 138 -1.57 -18.34 11.87
CA ILE A 138 -2.89 -17.85 12.32
C ILE A 138 -3.55 -16.96 11.25
N ILE A 139 -2.80 -16.05 10.63
CA ILE A 139 -3.32 -15.17 9.58
C ILE A 139 -3.78 -16.00 8.38
N MET A 140 -2.95 -16.93 7.91
CA MET A 140 -3.28 -17.81 6.79
C MET A 140 -4.54 -18.65 7.06
N GLU A 141 -4.66 -19.23 8.24
CA GLU A 141 -5.83 -20.00 8.66
C GLU A 141 -7.09 -19.13 8.72
N LYS A 142 -7.02 -17.95 9.34
CA LYS A 142 -8.17 -17.05 9.50
C LYS A 142 -8.63 -16.42 8.19
N LEU A 143 -7.73 -16.30 7.22
CA LEU A 143 -8.04 -15.83 5.86
C LEU A 143 -8.31 -16.98 4.88
N TYR A 144 -8.41 -18.22 5.36
CA TYR A 144 -8.65 -19.42 4.55
C TYR A 144 -7.68 -19.55 3.38
N TRP A 145 -6.40 -19.20 3.61
CA TRP A 145 -5.33 -19.24 2.61
C TRP A 145 -5.59 -18.37 1.36
N LYS A 146 -6.58 -17.47 1.41
CA LYS A 146 -6.92 -16.54 0.32
C LYS A 146 -6.00 -15.32 0.38
N VAL A 147 -4.73 -15.49 0.02
CA VAL A 147 -3.73 -14.41 0.02
C VAL A 147 -3.99 -13.43 -1.12
N LYS A 148 -4.06 -13.94 -2.36
CA LYS A 148 -4.20 -13.13 -3.58
C LYS A 148 -5.63 -12.60 -3.74
N ALA A 149 -5.90 -11.43 -3.14
CA ALA A 149 -7.11 -10.66 -3.35
C ALA A 149 -6.86 -9.54 -4.38
N PRO A 150 -7.86 -9.18 -5.21
CA PRO A 150 -7.73 -8.04 -6.11
C PRO A 150 -7.61 -6.75 -5.28
N THR A 151 -6.48 -6.08 -5.40
CA THR A 151 -6.17 -4.84 -4.69
C THR A 151 -6.61 -3.62 -5.50
N ALA A 152 -6.72 -2.46 -4.84
CA ALA A 152 -7.04 -1.21 -5.52
C ALA A 152 -5.98 -0.88 -6.57
N LEU A 153 -4.71 -1.22 -6.31
CA LEU A 153 -3.62 -1.07 -7.25
C LEU A 153 -3.83 -1.90 -8.53
N HIS A 154 -4.30 -3.15 -8.38
CA HIS A 154 -4.54 -4.01 -9.54
C HIS A 154 -5.62 -3.44 -10.46
N PHE A 155 -6.72 -2.95 -9.86
CA PHE A 155 -7.77 -2.25 -10.61
C PHE A 155 -7.25 -0.93 -11.22
N LEU A 156 -6.48 -0.15 -10.47
CA LEU A 156 -5.93 1.13 -10.91
C LEU A 156 -5.07 0.95 -12.16
N ARG A 157 -4.10 0.03 -12.13
CA ARG A 157 -3.24 -0.29 -13.28
C ARG A 157 -4.04 -0.82 -14.47
N LEU A 158 -5.05 -1.66 -14.21
CA LEU A 158 -5.91 -2.22 -15.25
C LEU A 158 -6.74 -1.13 -15.95
N PHE A 159 -7.37 -0.26 -15.17
CA PHE A 159 -8.18 0.84 -15.69
C PHE A 159 -7.32 1.89 -16.39
N HIS A 160 -6.18 2.24 -15.80
CA HIS A 160 -5.20 3.15 -16.38
C HIS A 160 -4.71 2.68 -17.74
N SER A 161 -4.26 1.42 -17.86
CA SER A 161 -3.85 0.82 -19.14
C SER A 161 -4.96 0.87 -20.19
N HIS A 162 -6.20 0.58 -19.80
CA HIS A 162 -7.34 0.61 -20.73
C HIS A 162 -7.69 2.03 -21.20
N ILE A 163 -7.57 3.02 -20.31
CA ILE A 163 -7.75 4.42 -20.67
C ILE A 163 -6.62 4.87 -21.61
N GLN A 164 -5.36 4.54 -21.32
CA GLN A 164 -4.22 4.92 -22.16
C GLN A 164 -4.29 4.37 -23.60
N GLU A 165 -4.92 3.21 -23.80
CA GLU A 165 -5.19 2.65 -25.14
C GLU A 165 -6.18 3.50 -25.96
N GLN A 166 -7.05 4.26 -25.29
CA GLN A 166 -8.06 5.10 -25.92
C GLN A 166 -7.60 6.54 -26.13
N LEU A 167 -6.57 6.96 -25.39
CA LEU A 167 -6.03 8.31 -25.40
C LEU A 167 -4.93 8.51 -26.45
N ASP A 168 -4.88 9.72 -27.00
CA ASP A 168 -3.78 10.24 -27.80
C ASP A 168 -2.50 10.44 -26.96
N ALA A 169 -1.38 10.69 -27.63
CA ALA A 169 -0.07 10.73 -26.98
C ALA A 169 0.06 11.86 -25.93
N GLU A 170 -0.59 13.00 -26.15
CA GLU A 170 -0.52 14.18 -25.27
C GLU A 170 -1.41 13.95 -24.03
N SER A 171 -2.62 13.41 -24.22
CA SER A 171 -3.51 12.99 -23.12
C SER A 171 -2.90 11.95 -22.16
N ARG A 172 -1.91 11.16 -22.60
CA ARG A 172 -1.29 10.10 -21.78
C ARG A 172 -0.38 10.63 -20.68
N GLU A 173 0.20 11.81 -20.85
CA GLU A 173 1.08 12.41 -19.84
C GLU A 173 0.31 12.90 -18.62
N ILE A 174 -0.98 13.22 -18.80
CA ILE A 174 -1.88 13.70 -17.74
C ILE A 174 -2.09 12.64 -16.65
N LEU A 175 -2.35 11.40 -17.06
CA LEU A 175 -2.56 10.29 -16.12
C LEU A 175 -1.25 9.56 -15.82
N SER A 176 -0.38 10.16 -15.02
CA SER A 176 0.84 9.48 -14.57
C SER A 176 0.53 8.34 -13.60
N ILE A 177 0.92 7.11 -13.96
CA ILE A 177 0.76 5.95 -13.08
C ILE A 177 1.53 6.11 -11.77
N GLU A 178 2.67 6.80 -11.78
CA GLU A 178 3.48 7.02 -10.57
C GLU A 178 2.76 7.90 -9.56
N THR A 179 2.12 8.98 -10.03
CA THR A 179 1.30 9.88 -9.20
C THR A 179 0.11 9.13 -8.62
N LEU A 180 -0.63 8.40 -9.46
CA LEU A 180 -1.77 7.59 -9.04
C LEU A 180 -1.37 6.54 -7.99
N GLU A 181 -0.24 5.86 -8.15
CA GLU A 181 0.28 4.91 -7.16
C GLU A 181 0.68 5.59 -5.84
N ALA A 182 1.27 6.79 -5.90
CA ALA A 182 1.61 7.56 -4.71
C ALA A 182 0.36 8.01 -3.94
N GLN A 183 -0.65 8.50 -4.65
CA GLN A 183 -1.95 8.87 -4.08
C GLN A 183 -2.68 7.66 -3.48
N LEU A 184 -2.63 6.51 -4.16
CA LEU A 184 -3.20 5.28 -3.62
C LEU A 184 -2.51 4.84 -2.32
N LYS A 185 -1.17 4.95 -2.25
CA LYS A 185 -0.42 4.67 -1.01
C LYS A 185 -0.84 5.60 0.13
N ALA A 186 -1.10 6.87 -0.16
CA ALA A 186 -1.62 7.83 0.81
C ALA A 186 -3.03 7.43 1.29
N CYS A 187 -3.93 7.07 0.36
CA CYS A 187 -5.28 6.60 0.69
C CYS A 187 -5.24 5.33 1.56
N HIS A 188 -4.35 4.38 1.25
CA HIS A 188 -4.16 3.18 2.06
C HIS A 188 -3.75 3.49 3.50
N CYS A 189 -3.10 4.62 3.78
CA CYS A 189 -2.73 5.04 5.14
C CYS A 189 -3.94 5.52 5.96
N SER A 190 -5.06 5.88 5.34
CA SER A 190 -6.29 6.30 6.02
C SER A 190 -7.24 5.12 6.22
N PHE A 191 -7.79 4.98 7.43
CA PHE A 191 -8.68 3.86 7.77
C PHE A 191 -9.98 3.88 6.98
N ILE A 192 -10.45 5.07 6.54
CA ILE A 192 -11.73 5.22 5.83
C ILE A 192 -11.78 4.33 4.59
N PHE A 193 -10.67 4.23 3.85
CA PHE A 193 -10.57 3.48 2.61
C PHE A 193 -10.57 1.95 2.80
N SER A 194 -10.35 1.44 4.02
CA SER A 194 -10.47 0.00 4.32
C SER A 194 -11.89 -0.55 4.12
N LYS A 195 -12.90 0.34 4.15
CA LYS A 195 -14.32 0.02 3.96
C LYS A 195 -14.78 0.14 2.50
N ILE A 196 -13.95 0.72 1.64
CA ILE A 196 -14.29 1.05 0.26
C ILE A 196 -13.85 -0.09 -0.66
N LYS A 197 -14.68 -0.43 -1.64
CA LYS A 197 -14.33 -1.41 -2.67
C LYS A 197 -13.07 -0.96 -3.44
N PRO A 198 -12.02 -1.79 -3.54
CA PRO A 198 -10.85 -1.57 -4.41
C PRO A 198 -11.13 -1.02 -5.80
N SER A 199 -12.14 -1.53 -6.51
CA SER A 199 -12.54 -1.09 -7.85
C SER A 199 -13.08 0.34 -7.82
N LEU A 200 -13.91 0.66 -6.84
CA LEU A 200 -14.45 2.01 -6.64
C LEU A 200 -13.36 3.01 -6.26
N LEU A 201 -12.42 2.62 -5.38
CA LEU A 201 -11.30 3.49 -4.99
C LEU A 201 -10.38 3.78 -6.19
N ALA A 202 -10.07 2.77 -7.00
CA ALA A 202 -9.26 2.94 -8.20
C ALA A 202 -9.91 3.89 -9.21
N LEU A 203 -11.22 3.73 -9.46
CA LEU A 203 -11.97 4.64 -10.34
C LEU A 203 -12.00 6.07 -9.77
N ALA A 204 -12.26 6.22 -8.47
CA ALA A 204 -12.31 7.53 -7.83
C ALA A 204 -10.97 8.29 -7.88
N LEU A 205 -9.84 7.58 -7.76
CA LEU A 205 -8.51 8.16 -7.92
C LEU A 205 -8.27 8.66 -9.34
N LEU A 206 -8.63 7.88 -10.36
CA LEU A 206 -8.53 8.30 -11.75
C LEU A 206 -9.40 9.52 -12.04
N CYS A 207 -10.63 9.55 -11.51
CA CYS A 207 -11.51 10.71 -11.64
C CYS A 207 -11.01 11.93 -10.87
N PHE A 208 -10.31 11.73 -9.76
CA PHE A 208 -9.70 12.83 -9.00
C PHE A 208 -8.55 13.45 -9.78
N GLU A 209 -7.61 12.62 -10.25
CA GLU A 209 -6.44 13.08 -11.02
C GLU A 209 -6.85 13.79 -12.31
N ALA A 210 -7.84 13.24 -13.03
CA ALA A 210 -8.34 13.86 -14.24
C ALA A 210 -8.87 15.28 -14.00
N GLN A 211 -9.45 15.59 -12.84
CA GLN A 211 -10.07 16.89 -12.59
C GLN A 211 -9.12 18.00 -12.15
N GLU A 212 -7.94 17.65 -11.65
CA GLU A 212 -6.91 18.64 -11.32
C GLU A 212 -6.31 19.27 -12.60
N GLU A 213 -6.54 18.67 -13.77
CA GLU A 213 -6.06 19.17 -15.06
C GLU A 213 -7.01 20.23 -15.66
N HIS A 214 -6.43 21.30 -16.23
CA HIS A 214 -7.17 22.47 -16.70
C HIS A 214 -7.40 22.52 -18.23
N ASP A 215 -6.93 21.54 -18.99
CA ASP A 215 -7.06 21.55 -20.46
C ASP A 215 -8.41 20.93 -20.94
N PRO A 216 -9.32 21.73 -21.52
CA PRO A 216 -10.68 21.27 -21.85
C PRO A 216 -10.77 20.20 -22.95
N GLU A 217 -9.79 20.06 -23.85
CA GLU A 217 -9.87 19.08 -24.95
C GLU A 217 -9.58 17.65 -24.46
N HIS A 218 -8.45 17.46 -23.78
CA HIS A 218 -8.05 16.19 -23.18
C HIS A 218 -9.04 15.71 -22.11
N MET A 219 -9.65 16.67 -21.39
CA MET A 219 -10.68 16.39 -20.39
C MET A 219 -11.92 15.67 -20.94
N ASN A 220 -12.31 15.94 -22.19
CA ASN A 220 -13.49 15.31 -22.76
C ASN A 220 -13.26 13.82 -23.03
N GLN A 221 -12.11 13.45 -23.61
CA GLN A 221 -11.77 12.05 -23.92
C GLN A 221 -11.59 11.22 -22.64
N ILE A 222 -10.87 11.77 -21.65
CA ILE A 222 -10.65 11.11 -20.35
C ILE A 222 -12.00 10.95 -19.62
N SER A 223 -12.84 11.98 -19.63
CA SER A 223 -14.18 11.93 -19.01
C SER A 223 -15.08 10.88 -19.66
N GLU A 224 -15.05 10.73 -20.99
CA GLU A 224 -15.80 9.69 -21.70
C GLU A 224 -15.31 8.29 -21.34
N ALA A 225 -13.99 8.06 -21.35
CA ALA A 225 -13.40 6.78 -20.95
C ALA A 225 -13.76 6.39 -19.50
N LEU A 226 -13.73 7.36 -18.58
CA LEU A 226 -14.11 7.16 -17.18
C LEU A 226 -15.60 6.86 -17.00
N LYS A 227 -16.48 7.52 -17.76
CA LYS A 227 -17.93 7.21 -17.76
C LYS A 227 -18.19 5.80 -18.29
N ASN A 228 -17.51 5.38 -19.35
CA ASN A 228 -17.62 4.03 -19.88
C ASN A 228 -17.20 2.97 -18.84
N LEU A 229 -16.10 3.22 -18.12
CA LEU A 229 -15.66 2.38 -17.00
C LEU A 229 -16.67 2.37 -15.84
N GLN A 230 -17.24 3.52 -15.50
CA GLN A 230 -18.26 3.62 -14.45
C GLN A 230 -19.50 2.80 -14.80
N HIS A 231 -19.97 2.87 -16.05
CA HIS A 231 -21.08 2.05 -16.54
C HIS A 231 -20.75 0.56 -16.50
N LEU A 232 -19.54 0.17 -16.91
CA LEU A 232 -19.08 -1.22 -16.85
C LEU A 232 -19.08 -1.79 -15.42
N LEU A 233 -18.67 -0.98 -14.44
CA LEU A 233 -18.62 -1.37 -13.03
C LEU A 233 -19.98 -1.27 -12.32
N ASN A 234 -21.00 -0.72 -12.98
CA ASN A 234 -22.32 -0.45 -12.40
C ASN A 234 -22.25 0.38 -11.10
N VAL A 235 -21.39 1.41 -11.10
CA VAL A 235 -21.18 2.31 -9.96
C VAL A 235 -22.13 3.50 -10.04
N ARG A 236 -22.83 3.80 -8.95
CA ARG A 236 -23.74 4.96 -8.87
C ARG A 236 -22.93 6.26 -8.80
N ASP A 237 -23.40 7.30 -9.48
CA ASP A 237 -22.75 8.63 -9.49
C ASP A 237 -22.50 9.17 -8.09
N GLY A 238 -23.51 9.08 -7.21
CA GLY A 238 -23.39 9.57 -5.83
C GLY A 238 -22.31 8.86 -5.01
N ASP A 239 -22.10 7.55 -5.23
CA ASP A 239 -21.03 6.80 -4.55
C ASP A 239 -19.66 7.25 -5.06
N LEU A 240 -19.52 7.43 -6.37
CA LEU A 240 -18.27 7.88 -6.99
C LEU A 240 -17.89 9.30 -6.54
N VAL A 241 -18.84 10.23 -6.55
CA VAL A 241 -18.63 11.61 -6.06
C VAL A 241 -18.20 11.60 -4.60
N CYS A 242 -18.89 10.84 -3.74
CA CYS A 242 -18.56 10.76 -2.32
C CYS A 242 -17.13 10.22 -2.09
N VAL A 243 -16.76 9.13 -2.76
CA VAL A 243 -15.40 8.57 -2.61
C VAL A 243 -14.34 9.50 -3.18
N ARG A 244 -14.60 10.18 -4.30
CA ARG A 244 -13.69 11.18 -4.87
C ARG A 244 -13.45 12.35 -3.92
N GLU A 245 -14.49 12.86 -3.26
CA GLU A 245 -14.34 13.90 -2.23
C GLU A 245 -13.51 13.41 -1.03
N LEU A 246 -13.69 12.16 -0.61
CA LEU A 246 -12.88 11.55 0.45
C LEU A 246 -11.40 11.42 0.04
N VAL A 247 -11.12 11.06 -1.22
CA VAL A 247 -9.77 11.05 -1.79
C VAL A 247 -9.17 12.45 -1.72
N GLY A 248 -9.86 13.47 -2.22
CA GLY A 248 -9.37 14.85 -2.19
C GLY A 248 -9.06 15.35 -0.77
N LYS A 249 -9.93 15.07 0.20
CA LYS A 249 -9.69 15.39 1.62
C LYS A 249 -8.46 14.66 2.17
N CYS A 250 -8.35 13.35 1.90
CA CYS A 250 -7.22 12.56 2.35
C CYS A 250 -5.88 13.05 1.76
N LEU A 251 -5.86 13.40 0.47
CA LEU A 251 -4.65 13.88 -0.19
C LEU A 251 -4.26 15.29 0.28
N ALA A 252 -5.24 16.18 0.49
CA ALA A 252 -5.00 17.50 1.07
C ALA A 252 -4.43 17.41 2.50
N GLU A 253 -4.98 16.53 3.34
CA GLU A 253 -4.44 16.25 4.67
C GLU A 253 -3.01 15.69 4.57
N TYR A 254 -2.79 14.70 3.71
CA TYR A 254 -1.50 14.06 3.52
C TYR A 254 -0.42 15.06 3.04
N ALA A 255 -0.77 15.99 2.15
CA ALA A 255 0.10 17.06 1.68
C ALA A 255 0.43 18.08 2.79
N ASN A 256 -0.57 18.49 3.57
CA ASN A 256 -0.42 19.46 4.66
C ASN A 256 0.32 18.90 5.88
N THR A 257 0.21 17.60 6.15
CA THR A 257 0.94 16.91 7.22
C THR A 257 2.41 16.74 6.87
N LYS A 258 3.15 17.83 6.63
CA LYS A 258 4.61 17.90 6.44
C LYS A 258 5.25 16.55 6.10
N CYS A 259 4.94 16.01 4.92
CA CYS A 259 5.86 15.13 4.21
C CYS A 259 7.10 15.91 3.69
N SER A 260 7.33 17.13 4.18
CA SER A 260 8.55 17.93 4.01
C SER A 260 9.75 17.45 4.84
N ARG A 261 9.61 16.34 5.57
CA ARG A 261 10.66 15.44 6.07
C ARG A 261 9.93 14.41 6.94
N PRO A 262 9.87 13.12 6.58
CA PRO A 262 9.46 12.12 7.56
C PRO A 262 10.36 12.33 8.76
N ASN A 263 9.76 12.40 9.95
CA ASN A 263 10.52 12.48 11.19
C ASN A 263 11.63 11.43 11.08
N SER A 264 12.87 11.89 10.98
CA SER A 264 14.02 11.04 10.82
C SER A 264 14.25 10.34 12.14
N GLN A 265 13.39 9.36 12.44
CA GLN A 265 13.90 8.15 13.02
C GLN A 265 14.84 7.57 11.97
N ARG A 266 16.03 8.18 11.89
CA ARG A 266 17.23 7.56 11.35
C ARG A 266 17.16 6.17 11.91
N LEU A 267 17.03 5.18 11.04
CA LEU A 267 17.25 3.79 11.39
C LEU A 267 18.61 3.77 12.08
N ARG A 268 18.58 3.81 13.41
CA ARG A 268 19.77 3.91 14.21
C ARG A 268 20.25 2.48 14.22
N TRP A 269 21.34 2.22 13.48
CA TRP A 269 22.10 0.99 13.61
C TRP A 269 22.51 0.86 15.07
N THR A 270 21.64 0.23 15.85
CA THR A 270 21.85 0.02 17.27
C THR A 270 22.62 -1.27 17.35
N ILE A 271 23.93 -1.12 17.20
CA ILE A 271 24.88 -2.22 17.31
C ILE A 271 24.67 -2.88 18.67
N SER A 272 24.57 -4.22 18.71
CA SER A 272 24.42 -4.94 19.98
C SER A 272 25.53 -4.53 20.96
N GLY A 273 25.26 -4.52 22.27
CA GLY A 273 26.30 -4.17 23.26
C GLY A 273 27.57 -5.03 23.13
N ARG A 274 27.46 -6.26 22.63
CA ARG A 274 28.60 -7.14 22.31
C ARG A 274 29.38 -6.64 21.09
N THR A 275 28.68 -6.34 19.99
CA THR A 275 29.29 -5.84 18.75
C THR A 275 29.89 -4.45 18.95
N ALA A 276 29.30 -3.59 19.78
CA ALA A 276 29.84 -2.27 20.12
C ALA A 276 31.15 -2.37 20.93
N ARG A 277 31.27 -3.37 21.82
CA ARG A 277 32.52 -3.66 22.55
C ARG A 277 33.61 -4.20 21.64
N GLN A 278 33.29 -5.07 20.69
CA GLN A 278 34.23 -5.55 19.68
C GLN A 278 34.74 -4.40 18.78
N LEU A 279 33.84 -3.54 18.30
CA LEU A 279 34.21 -2.42 17.43
C LEU A 279 35.06 -1.36 18.14
N LYS A 280 34.85 -1.13 19.44
CA LYS A 280 35.68 -0.22 20.24
C LYS A 280 37.15 -0.66 20.32
N HIS A 281 37.43 -1.96 20.32
CA HIS A 281 38.80 -2.47 20.37
C HIS A 281 39.55 -2.37 19.03
N SER A 282 38.84 -2.24 17.91
CA SER A 282 39.43 -2.09 16.57
C SER A 282 39.81 -0.66 16.20
N TYR A 283 39.29 0.37 16.88
CA TYR A 283 39.63 1.77 16.59
C TYR A 283 41.09 2.13 16.86
N TYR A 284 41.76 1.42 17.79
CA TYR A 284 43.17 1.65 18.10
C TYR A 284 44.15 0.84 17.23
N LYS A 285 43.66 0.07 16.25
CA LYS A 285 44.49 -0.76 15.35
C LYS A 285 44.39 -0.38 13.88
N ILE A 286 43.71 0.73 13.56
CA ILE A 286 43.76 1.27 12.19
C ILE A 286 45.13 1.94 12.05
N THR A 287 46.06 1.27 11.37
CA THR A 287 47.26 1.92 10.85
C THR A 287 46.81 3.11 10.00
N HIS A 288 47.22 4.32 10.38
CA HIS A 288 46.92 5.54 9.63
C HIS A 288 47.28 5.29 8.15
N LEU A 289 46.27 5.35 7.28
CA LEU A 289 46.50 5.37 5.84
C LEU A 289 47.33 6.64 5.54
N PRO A 290 48.38 6.54 4.71
CA PRO A 290 49.21 7.70 4.42
C PRO A 290 48.36 8.79 3.77
N THR A 291 48.42 9.99 4.33
CA THR A 291 47.78 11.19 3.78
C THR A 291 48.41 11.50 2.43
N ILE A 292 47.62 11.50 1.36
CA ILE A 292 48.08 11.97 0.04
C ILE A 292 48.24 13.49 0.13
N PRO A 293 49.46 14.03 -0.05
CA PRO A 293 49.65 15.47 0.00
C PRO A 293 49.10 16.11 -1.28
N GLU A 294 48.01 16.86 -1.15
CA GLU A 294 47.54 17.76 -2.19
C GLU A 294 48.37 19.05 -2.15
N SER A 295 49.48 19.08 -2.91
CA SER A 295 49.93 20.22 -3.73
C SER A 295 51.43 20.13 -4.06
N ALA A 296 51.78 20.07 -5.34
CA ALA A 296 52.61 21.07 -6.04
C ALA A 296 53.09 20.57 -7.41
N CYS A 297 52.71 21.35 -8.45
CA CYS A 297 53.04 21.32 -9.88
C CYS A 297 52.00 20.64 -10.79
#